data_AF-A0A496AJI9-F1
#
_entry.id   AF-A0A496AJI9-F1
#
_cell.length_a   1.000
_cell.length_b   1.000
_cell.length_c   1.000
_cell.angle_alpha   90.00
_cell.angle_beta   90.00
_cell.angle_gamma   90.00
#
_symmetry.space_group_name_H-M   'P 1'
#
loop_
_entity.id
_entity.type
_entity.pdbx_description
1 polymer ?
#
loop_
_entity_poly.entity_id
_entity_poly.type
_entity_poly.pdbx_seq_one_letter_code
_entity_poly.pdbx_strand_id
1 'polypeptide(L)'
;MTNDSEKKDARISLLTIRLKWFIAAFIVFALEIGTYAYFLMPYEIAKGKPAMETTQAIFAHMANFLTVAFGSVVLIFGGIDIMMILRDYFRAEREKRIQREADAARAQGIAQGRTEGRTEGTVDMYQQWAAWNTRRLDAEAKGQPFTELPPPPPQ
;
A
#
# COMPACT_ATOMS: atom_id res chain seq x y z
N MET A 1 10.06 -21.99 -2.38
CA MET A 1 9.33 -21.98 -1.09
C MET A 1 9.33 -20.56 -0.58
N THR A 2 8.43 -19.74 -1.11
CA THR A 2 8.34 -18.31 -0.82
C THR A 2 7.02 -18.03 -0.13
N ASN A 3 7.11 -17.54 1.10
CA ASN A 3 6.17 -16.65 1.75
C ASN A 3 4.72 -17.11 1.96
N ASP A 4 4.54 -18.18 2.73
CA ASP A 4 3.28 -18.37 3.47
C ASP A 4 3.21 -17.53 4.77
N SER A 5 4.35 -17.07 5.29
CA SER A 5 4.41 -16.17 6.44
C SER A 5 3.97 -14.74 6.08
N GLU A 6 4.39 -14.22 4.93
CA GLU A 6 4.07 -12.86 4.49
C GLU A 6 2.57 -12.67 4.16
N LYS A 7 1.89 -13.74 3.72
CA LYS A 7 0.43 -13.75 3.53
C LYS A 7 -0.37 -13.76 4.83
N LYS A 8 0.22 -14.21 5.95
CA LYS A 8 -0.47 -14.23 7.26
C LYS A 8 -0.51 -12.85 7.90
N ASP A 9 0.51 -12.03 7.68
CA ASP A 9 0.59 -10.67 8.24
C ASP A 9 -0.28 -9.65 7.47
N ALA A 10 -0.58 -9.92 6.19
CA ALA A 10 -1.50 -9.12 5.39
C ALA A 10 -2.97 -9.26 5.82
N ARG A 11 -3.31 -10.22 6.68
CA ARG A 11 -4.58 -10.20 7.42
C ARG A 11 -4.43 -9.20 8.55
N ILE A 12 -4.42 -7.92 8.20
CA ILE A 12 -4.70 -6.83 9.13
C ILE A 12 -5.99 -7.25 9.82
N SER A 13 -5.85 -7.75 11.04
CA SER A 13 -6.95 -8.32 11.78
C SER A 13 -7.90 -7.17 12.06
N LEU A 14 -9.00 -7.11 11.30
CA LEU A 14 -10.09 -6.16 11.48
C LEU A 14 -10.49 -6.08 12.97
N LEU A 15 -10.35 -7.18 13.70
CA LEU A 15 -10.59 -7.28 15.14
C LEU A 15 -9.61 -6.46 15.99
N THR A 16 -8.32 -6.40 15.63
CA THR A 16 -7.31 -5.69 16.44
C THR A 16 -7.38 -4.17 16.25
N ILE A 17 -7.72 -3.71 15.04
CA ILE A 17 -8.02 -2.28 14.79
C ILE A 17 -9.31 -1.89 15.49
N ARG A 18 -10.36 -2.73 15.41
CA ARG A 18 -11.64 -2.50 16.10
C ARG A 18 -11.51 -2.43 17.61
N LEU A 19 -10.61 -3.21 18.23
CA LEU A 19 -10.44 -3.20 19.69
C LEU A 19 -9.88 -1.87 20.21
N LYS A 20 -8.97 -1.22 19.48
CA LYS A 20 -8.42 0.10 19.87
C LYS A 20 -9.47 1.19 19.79
N TRP A 21 -10.28 1.19 18.73
CA TRP A 21 -11.36 2.17 18.54
C TRP A 21 -12.56 1.90 19.44
N PHE A 22 -12.76 0.67 19.90
CA PHE A 22 -13.83 0.33 20.83
C PHE A 22 -13.73 1.12 22.14
N ILE A 23 -12.54 1.25 22.72
CA ILE A 23 -12.34 2.04 23.95
C ILE A 23 -12.68 3.51 23.69
N ALA A 24 -12.21 4.08 22.58
CA ALA A 24 -12.52 5.46 22.21
C ALA A 24 -14.02 5.66 21.99
N ALA A 25 -14.69 4.74 21.29
CA ALA A 25 -16.13 4.76 21.06
C ALA A 25 -16.92 4.68 22.36
N PHE A 26 -16.48 3.84 23.30
CA PHE A 26 -17.08 3.73 24.62
C PHE A 26 -16.91 5.01 25.44
N ILE A 27 -15.74 5.66 25.38
CA ILE A 27 -15.51 6.95 26.04
C ILE A 27 -16.43 8.03 25.48
N VAL A 28 -16.54 8.13 24.15
CA VAL A 28 -17.44 9.10 23.49
C VAL A 28 -18.89 8.83 23.88
N PHE A 29 -19.33 7.57 23.85
CA PHE A 29 -20.67 7.17 24.28
C PHE A 29 -20.95 7.56 25.75
N ALA A 30 -20.02 7.27 26.65
CA ALA A 30 -20.15 7.63 28.06
C ALA A 30 -20.20 9.16 28.27
N LEU A 31 -19.42 9.92 27.50
CA LEU A 31 -19.41 11.39 27.52
C LEU A 31 -20.73 11.97 27.01
N GLU A 32 -21.30 11.43 25.93
CA GLU A 32 -22.61 11.86 25.41
C GLU A 32 -23.71 11.64 26.45
N ILE A 33 -23.77 10.45 27.05
CA ILE A 33 -24.74 10.10 28.10
C ILE A 33 -24.54 11.00 29.32
N GLY A 34 -23.31 11.16 29.79
CA GLY A 34 -22.99 11.97 30.97
C GLY A 34 -23.35 13.45 30.76
N THR A 35 -23.03 13.98 29.59
CA THR A 35 -23.34 15.37 29.22
C THR A 35 -24.84 15.59 29.10
N TYR A 36 -25.56 14.66 28.46
CA TYR A 36 -27.02 14.74 28.36
C TYR A 36 -27.69 14.66 29.74
N ALA A 37 -27.25 13.74 30.60
CA ALA A 37 -27.75 13.63 31.97
C ALA A 37 -27.49 14.90 32.80
N TYR A 38 -26.31 15.53 32.62
CA TYR A 38 -25.95 16.79 33.27
C TYR A 38 -26.91 17.93 32.88
N PHE A 39 -27.31 18.03 31.61
CA PHE A 39 -28.28 19.04 31.16
C PHE A 39 -29.73 18.71 31.53
N LEU A 40 -30.07 17.41 31.58
CA LEU A 40 -31.43 16.94 31.82
C LEU A 40 -31.87 17.15 33.28
N MET A 41 -30.97 16.96 34.25
CA MET A 41 -31.26 17.16 35.68
C MET A 41 -31.81 18.55 36.02
N PRO A 42 -31.11 19.66 35.71
CA PRO A 42 -31.63 21.00 36.02
C PRO A 42 -32.90 21.32 35.23
N TYR A 43 -33.03 20.80 34.00
CA TYR A 43 -34.21 20.98 33.17
C TYR A 43 -35.49 20.37 33.78
N GLU A 44 -35.42 19.13 34.28
CA GLU A 44 -36.57 18.49 34.92
C GLU A 44 -36.84 19.03 36.33
N ILE A 45 -35.81 19.44 37.09
CA ILE A 45 -35.98 20.11 38.38
C ILE A 45 -36.71 21.46 38.21
N ALA A 46 -36.35 22.22 37.17
CA ALA A 46 -36.96 23.53 36.89
C ALA A 46 -38.47 23.43 36.55
N LYS A 47 -38.97 22.26 36.15
CA LYS A 47 -40.40 22.04 35.88
C LYS A 47 -41.25 21.95 37.16
N GLY A 48 -40.64 21.92 38.34
CA GLY A 48 -41.35 21.97 39.63
C GLY A 48 -42.23 20.74 39.92
N LYS A 49 -41.97 19.62 39.25
CA LYS A 49 -42.74 18.38 39.44
C LYS A 49 -42.37 17.67 40.76
N PRO A 50 -43.27 16.83 41.30
CA PRO A 50 -42.96 15.96 42.44
C PRO A 50 -41.75 15.08 42.15
N ALA A 51 -40.91 14.84 43.17
CA ALA A 51 -39.62 14.14 43.01
C ALA A 51 -39.72 12.78 42.29
N MET A 52 -40.79 12.03 42.52
CA MET A 52 -41.01 10.72 41.87
C MET A 52 -41.29 10.86 40.37
N GLU A 53 -42.11 11.84 39.96
CA GLU A 53 -42.41 12.10 38.55
C GLU A 53 -41.19 12.63 37.81
N THR A 54 -40.41 13.51 38.45
CA THR A 54 -39.14 14.02 37.93
C THR A 54 -38.16 12.87 37.68
N THR A 55 -38.04 11.94 38.63
CA THR A 55 -37.16 10.77 38.50
C THR A 55 -37.59 9.87 37.35
N GLN A 56 -38.90 9.56 37.24
CA GLN A 56 -39.42 8.76 36.13
C GLN A 56 -39.22 9.42 34.77
N ALA A 57 -39.43 10.74 34.67
CA ALA A 57 -39.20 11.50 33.44
C ALA A 57 -37.73 11.45 33.03
N ILE A 58 -36.80 11.63 33.97
CA ILE A 58 -35.35 11.53 33.72
C ILE A 58 -35.02 10.14 33.16
N PHE A 59 -35.50 9.06 33.78
CA PHE A 59 -35.27 7.70 33.28
C PHE A 59 -35.83 7.48 31.87
N ALA A 60 -37.03 7.97 31.58
CA ALA A 60 -37.64 7.87 30.25
C ALA A 60 -36.83 8.63 29.19
N HIS A 61 -36.37 9.83 29.50
CA HIS A 61 -35.50 10.62 28.62
C HIS A 61 -34.15 9.92 28.38
N MET A 62 -33.54 9.34 29.42
CA MET A 62 -32.29 8.59 29.30
C MET A 62 -32.45 7.33 28.45
N ALA A 63 -33.55 6.58 28.62
CA ALA A 63 -33.85 5.38 27.84
C ALA A 63 -34.00 5.68 26.35
N ASN A 64 -34.69 6.77 26.00
CA ASN A 64 -34.81 7.21 24.62
C ASN A 64 -33.48 7.71 24.05
N PHE A 65 -32.72 8.47 24.85
CA PHE A 65 -31.44 9.01 24.43
C PHE A 65 -30.38 7.94 24.18
N LEU A 66 -30.41 6.83 24.93
CA LEU A 66 -29.49 5.68 24.72
C LEU A 66 -29.46 5.20 23.27
N THR A 67 -30.62 5.12 22.62
CA THR A 67 -30.71 4.69 21.22
C THR A 67 -30.05 5.69 20.28
N VAL A 68 -30.25 7.00 20.54
CA VAL A 68 -29.67 8.08 19.75
C VAL A 68 -28.15 8.12 19.94
N ALA A 69 -27.67 8.06 21.18
CA ALA A 69 -26.24 8.04 21.51
C ALA A 69 -25.53 6.81 20.95
N PHE A 70 -26.20 5.66 20.94
CA PHE A 70 -25.63 4.48 20.31
C PHE A 70 -25.53 4.65 18.79
N GLY A 71 -26.60 5.17 18.16
CA GLY A 71 -26.64 5.43 16.72
C GLY A 71 -25.59 6.44 16.27
N SER A 72 -25.40 7.54 17.00
CA SER A 72 -24.38 8.57 16.70
C SER A 72 -22.97 7.98 16.71
N VAL A 73 -22.64 7.21 17.75
CA VAL A 73 -21.32 6.56 17.88
C VAL A 73 -21.09 5.57 16.76
N VAL A 74 -22.07 4.72 16.42
CA VAL A 74 -21.95 3.78 15.30
C VAL A 74 -21.74 4.52 13.97
N LEU A 75 -22.44 5.64 13.74
CA LEU A 75 -22.28 6.43 12.52
C LEU A 75 -20.91 7.10 12.43
N ILE A 76 -20.42 7.69 13.52
CA ILE A 76 -19.11 8.37 13.55
C ILE A 76 -17.99 7.36 13.30
N PHE A 77 -17.92 6.31 14.12
CA PHE A 77 -16.84 5.33 14.02
C PHE A 77 -16.98 4.43 12.80
N GLY A 78 -18.21 4.05 12.42
CA GLY A 78 -18.47 3.35 11.17
C GLY A 78 -18.08 4.17 9.94
N GLY A 79 -18.32 5.49 9.95
CA GLY A 79 -17.87 6.40 8.90
C GLY A 79 -16.34 6.47 8.82
N ILE A 80 -15.65 6.56 9.95
CA ILE A 80 -14.18 6.55 10.01
C ILE A 80 -13.62 5.24 9.43
N ASP A 81 -14.18 4.09 9.84
CA ASP A 81 -13.76 2.77 9.34
C ASP A 81 -13.91 2.69 7.81
N ILE A 82 -15.05 3.14 7.27
CA ILE A 82 -15.29 3.15 5.81
C ILE A 82 -14.26 4.04 5.10
N MET A 83 -13.96 5.23 5.64
CA MET A 83 -12.97 6.12 5.06
C MET A 83 -11.56 5.52 5.09
N MET A 84 -11.19 4.82 6.16
CA MET A 84 -9.90 4.12 6.23
C MET A 84 -9.80 3.00 5.20
N ILE A 85 -10.85 2.19 5.05
CA ILE A 85 -10.90 1.11 4.05
C ILE A 85 -10.79 1.69 2.64
N LEU A 86 -11.52 2.77 2.33
CA LEU A 86 -11.43 3.44 1.04
C LEU A 86 -10.01 3.97 0.78
N ARG A 87 -9.40 4.63 1.77
CA ARG A 87 -8.03 5.14 1.66
C ARG A 87 -7.04 4.03 1.36
N ASP A 88 -7.11 2.91 2.08
CA ASP A 88 -6.20 1.79 1.92
C ASP A 88 -6.42 1.09 0.57
N TYR A 89 -7.67 1.00 0.10
CA TYR A 89 -8.01 0.52 -1.25
C TYR A 89 -7.36 1.39 -2.34
N PHE A 90 -7.51 2.71 -2.27
CA PHE A 90 -6.89 3.63 -3.23
C PHE A 90 -5.36 3.59 -3.20
N ARG A 91 -4.78 3.45 -2.00
CA ARG A 91 -3.33 3.34 -1.85
C ARG A 91 -2.80 2.05 -2.48
N ALA A 92 -3.45 0.93 -2.21
CA ALA A 92 -3.08 -0.37 -2.79
C ALA A 92 -3.16 -0.34 -4.32
N GLU A 93 -4.15 0.33 -4.89
CA GLU A 93 -4.28 0.44 -6.35
C GLU A 93 -3.16 1.32 -6.97
N ARG A 94 -2.74 2.38 -6.27
CA ARG A 94 -1.58 3.19 -6.70
C ARG A 94 -0.28 2.40 -6.62
N GLU A 95 -0.05 1.68 -5.53
CA GLU A 95 1.16 0.86 -5.36
C GLU A 95 1.24 -0.23 -6.43
N LYS A 96 0.11 -0.86 -6.79
CA LYS A 96 0.06 -1.81 -7.91
C LYS A 96 0.42 -1.18 -9.26
N ARG A 97 0.00 0.05 -9.52
CA ARG A 97 0.34 0.76 -10.76
C ARG A 97 1.84 1.06 -10.81
N ILE A 98 2.39 1.57 -9.72
CA ILE A 98 3.83 1.85 -9.60
C ILE A 98 4.64 0.57 -9.76
N GLN A 99 4.23 -0.54 -9.16
CA GLN A 99 4.90 -1.83 -9.35
C GLN A 99 4.84 -2.31 -10.79
N ARG A 100 3.68 -2.23 -11.45
CA ARG A 100 3.55 -2.59 -12.87
C ARG A 100 4.44 -1.74 -13.78
N GLU A 101 4.53 -0.44 -13.51
CA GLU A 101 5.40 0.47 -14.24
C GLU A 101 6.88 0.18 -13.98
N ALA A 102 7.25 -0.11 -12.73
CA ALA A 102 8.60 -0.51 -12.37
C ALA A 102 9.01 -1.85 -13.00
N ASP A 103 8.11 -2.82 -13.06
CA ASP A 103 8.34 -4.11 -13.71
C ASP A 103 8.44 -3.96 -15.24
N ALA A 104 7.59 -3.11 -15.84
CA ALA A 104 7.68 -2.77 -17.25
C ALA A 104 8.99 -2.05 -17.59
N ALA A 105 9.43 -1.11 -16.76
CA ALA A 105 10.69 -0.40 -16.92
C ALA A 105 11.90 -1.34 -16.77
N ARG A 106 11.87 -2.27 -15.79
CA ARG A 106 12.89 -3.32 -15.65
C ARG A 106 12.93 -4.23 -16.88
N ALA A 107 11.77 -4.65 -17.38
CA ALA A 107 11.70 -5.48 -18.58
C ALA A 107 12.27 -4.77 -19.81
N GLN A 108 11.94 -3.47 -19.98
CA GLN A 108 12.51 -2.65 -21.04
C GLN A 108 14.02 -2.46 -20.88
N GLY A 109 14.51 -2.17 -19.67
CA GLY A 109 15.94 -2.04 -19.41
C GLY A 109 16.73 -3.32 -19.68
N ILE A 110 16.19 -4.49 -19.32
CA ILE A 110 16.81 -5.79 -19.65
C ILE A 110 16.83 -6.01 -21.17
N ALA A 111 15.75 -5.67 -21.88
CA ALA A 111 15.66 -5.83 -23.32
C ALA A 111 16.64 -4.89 -24.05
N GLN A 112 16.70 -3.62 -23.67
CA GLN A 112 17.65 -2.65 -24.21
C GLN A 112 19.09 -3.07 -23.92
N GLY A 113 19.43 -3.39 -22.67
CA GLY A 113 20.79 -3.81 -22.31
C GLY A 113 21.24 -5.10 -23.02
N ARG A 114 20.35 -6.06 -23.27
CA ARG A 114 20.68 -7.23 -24.10
C ARG A 114 20.94 -6.85 -25.56
N THR A 115 20.19 -5.89 -26.10
CA THR A 115 20.30 -5.48 -27.50
C THR A 115 21.57 -4.66 -27.72
N GLU A 116 21.85 -3.71 -26.83
CA GLU A 116 23.07 -2.91 -26.83
C GLU A 116 24.30 -3.81 -26.64
N GLY A 117 24.31 -4.66 -25.61
CA GLY A 117 25.42 -5.57 -25.35
C GLY A 117 25.69 -6.57 -26.50
N ARG A 118 24.64 -7.03 -27.21
CA ARG A 118 24.82 -7.86 -28.41
C ARG A 118 25.41 -7.06 -29.57
N THR A 119 24.98 -5.82 -29.74
CA THR A 119 25.45 -4.94 -30.83
C THR A 119 26.91 -4.56 -30.60
N GLU A 120 27.26 -4.12 -29.40
CA GLU A 120 28.65 -3.79 -29.03
C GLU A 120 29.56 -5.01 -29.17
N GLY A 121 29.16 -6.17 -28.63
CA GLY A 121 29.94 -7.40 -28.76
C GLY A 121 30.14 -7.84 -30.21
N THR A 122 29.14 -7.64 -31.08
CA THR A 122 29.24 -7.93 -32.50
C THR A 122 30.22 -6.98 -33.20
N VAL A 123 30.13 -5.68 -32.91
CA VAL A 123 31.03 -4.65 -33.45
C VAL A 123 32.49 -4.92 -33.05
N ASP A 124 32.73 -5.23 -31.77
CA ASP A 124 34.06 -5.56 -31.27
C ASP A 124 34.64 -6.81 -31.94
N MET A 125 33.82 -7.86 -32.15
CA MET A 125 34.26 -9.05 -32.89
C MET A 125 34.60 -8.75 -34.35
N TYR A 126 33.79 -7.93 -35.04
CA TYR A 126 34.09 -7.53 -36.42
C TYR A 126 35.38 -6.72 -36.52
N GLN A 127 35.64 -5.81 -35.57
CA GLN A 127 36.88 -5.05 -35.54
C GLN A 127 38.10 -5.95 -35.32
N GLN A 128 38.01 -6.93 -34.43
CA GLN A 128 39.08 -7.91 -34.21
C GLN A 128 39.36 -8.75 -35.46
N TRP A 129 38.32 -9.19 -36.15
CA TRP A 129 38.44 -9.91 -37.42
C TRP A 129 39.05 -9.05 -38.54
N ALA A 130 38.61 -7.81 -38.68
CA ALA A 130 39.16 -6.88 -39.65
C ALA A 130 40.65 -6.62 -39.38
N ALA A 131 41.02 -6.35 -38.13
CA ALA A 131 42.41 -6.12 -37.74
C ALA A 131 43.30 -7.35 -37.98
N TRP A 132 42.81 -8.55 -37.65
CA TRP A 132 43.53 -9.80 -37.94
C TRP A 132 43.71 -10.01 -39.45
N ASN A 133 42.66 -9.79 -40.25
CA ASN A 133 42.75 -9.96 -41.70
C ASN A 133 43.71 -8.95 -42.34
N THR A 134 43.76 -7.70 -41.85
CA THR A 134 44.75 -6.72 -42.29
C THR A 134 46.18 -7.21 -42.01
N ARG A 135 46.46 -7.73 -40.80
CA ARG A 135 47.79 -8.28 -40.46
C ARG A 135 48.15 -9.49 -41.31
N ARG A 136 47.17 -10.35 -41.60
CA ARG A 136 47.33 -11.52 -42.49
C ARG A 136 47.74 -11.10 -43.90
N LEU A 137 47.02 -10.14 -44.48
CA LEU A 137 47.27 -9.62 -45.83
C LEU A 137 48.61 -8.88 -45.92
N ASP A 138 49.01 -8.13 -44.90
CA ASP A 138 50.31 -7.47 -44.84
C ASP A 138 51.48 -8.45 -44.77
N ALA A 139 51.34 -9.54 -44.01
CA ALA A 139 52.35 -10.60 -43.94
C ALA A 139 52.46 -11.35 -45.28
N GLU A 140 51.33 -11.62 -45.93
CA GLU A 140 51.26 -12.21 -47.27
C GLU A 140 51.95 -11.31 -48.32
N ALA A 141 51.69 -10.00 -48.29
CA ALA A 141 52.32 -9.03 -49.20
C ALA A 141 53.85 -8.94 -49.01
N LYS A 142 54.36 -9.21 -47.80
CA LYS A 142 55.81 -9.22 -47.48
C LYS A 142 56.46 -10.59 -47.67
N GLY A 143 55.70 -11.61 -48.09
CA GLY A 143 56.19 -12.98 -48.25
C GLY A 143 56.62 -13.65 -46.92
N GLN A 144 56.09 -13.18 -45.79
CA GLN A 144 56.41 -13.71 -44.46
C GLN A 144 55.36 -14.73 -44.02
N PRO A 145 55.76 -15.83 -43.34
CA PRO A 145 54.80 -16.77 -42.79
C PRO A 145 53.97 -16.12 -41.67
N PHE A 146 52.64 -16.14 -41.82
CA PHE A 146 51.71 -15.62 -40.81
C PHE A 146 51.24 -16.75 -39.89
N THR A 147 51.57 -16.66 -38.59
CA THR A 147 51.33 -17.71 -37.59
C THR A 147 50.27 -17.35 -36.55
N GLU A 148 49.66 -16.16 -36.60
CA GLU A 148 48.59 -15.79 -35.68
C GLU A 148 47.31 -16.59 -35.97
N LEU A 149 46.76 -17.18 -34.91
CA LEU A 149 45.46 -17.88 -34.98
C LEU A 149 44.33 -16.88 -35.28
N PRO A 150 43.33 -17.25 -36.10
CA PRO A 150 42.18 -16.40 -36.35
C PRO A 150 41.37 -16.17 -35.06
N PRO A 151 40.79 -14.96 -34.87
CA PRO A 151 39.85 -14.73 -33.80
C PRO A 151 38.60 -15.63 -33.97
N PRO A 152 37.87 -15.93 -32.89
CA PRO A 152 36.67 -16.76 -32.96
C PRO A 152 35.63 -16.16 -33.93
N PRO A 153 34.95 -16.97 -34.75
CA PRO A 153 34.02 -16.47 -35.77
C PRO A 153 32.84 -15.73 -35.14
N PRO A 154 32.31 -14.67 -35.79
CA PRO A 154 31.11 -13.98 -35.31
C PRO A 154 29.93 -14.97 -35.26
N GLN A 155 29.19 -14.96 -34.14
CA GLN A 155 28.00 -15.79 -33.92
C GLN A 155 26.71 -15.08 -34.32
#